data_AF-J4J2I1-F1
#
_entry.id   AF-J4J2I1-F1
#
_cell.length_a   1.000
_cell.length_b   1.000
_cell.length_c   1.000
_cell.angle_alpha   90.00
_cell.angle_beta   90.00
_cell.angle_gamma   90.00
#
_symmetry.space_group_name_H-M   'P 1'
#
loop_
_entity.id
_entity.type
_entity.pdbx_description
1 polymer ?
#
loop_
_entity_poly.entity_id
_entity_poly.type
_entity_poly.pdbx_seq_one_letter_code
_entity_poly.pdbx_strand_id
1 'polypeptide(L)' 'MFYVKEKINDSMEVTVEINDENVFCHCPRCGAEVPVDLNEFFGDAEFDLSGTAICCTECSRKVRCEK' A
#
# COMPACT_ATOMS: atom_id res chain seq x y z
N MET A 1 17.36 -0.48 -2.83
CA MET A 1 16.57 0.68 -2.38
C MET A 1 15.59 1.02 -3.48
N PHE A 2 14.30 1.09 -3.16
CA PHE A 2 13.24 1.56 -4.06
C PHE A 2 12.91 3.01 -3.73
N TYR A 3 12.39 3.77 -4.68
CA TYR A 3 11.96 5.14 -4.49
C TYR A 3 10.80 5.48 -5.43
N VAL A 4 9.93 6.39 -4.99
CA VAL A 4 8.92 7.04 -5.84
C VAL A 4 9.56 8.29 -6.44
N LYS A 5 9.33 8.51 -7.73
CA LYS A 5 9.82 9.66 -8.48
C LYS A 5 8.66 10.28 -9.24
N GLU A 6 8.20 11.43 -8.77
CA GLU A 6 7.03 12.12 -9.31
C GLU A 6 7.47 13.48 -9.88
N LYS A 7 7.19 13.72 -11.16
CA LYS A 7 7.47 15.01 -11.79
C LYS A 7 6.27 15.94 -11.60
N ILE A 8 6.45 17.03 -10.83
CA ILE A 8 5.39 18.03 -10.59
C ILE A 8 5.25 18.95 -11.81
N ASN A 9 6.37 19.37 -12.39
CA ASN A 9 6.43 20.18 -13.61
C ASN A 9 7.80 20.02 -14.29
N ASP A 10 8.04 20.75 -15.38
CA ASP A 10 9.30 20.65 -16.15
C ASP A 10 10.57 20.99 -15.38
N SER A 11 10.46 21.69 -14.25
CA SER A 11 11.58 22.13 -13.43
C SER A 11 11.65 21.48 -12.04
N MET A 12 10.62 20.72 -11.63
CA MET A 12 10.49 20.21 -10.27
C MET A 12 10.08 18.75 -10.25
N GLU A 13 10.83 17.98 -9.46
CA GLU A 13 10.62 16.57 -9.20
C GLU A 13 10.69 16.30 -7.69
N VAL A 14 9.84 15.39 -7.22
CA VAL A 14 9.87 14.87 -5.86
C VAL A 14 10.35 13.43 -5.93
N THR A 15 11.38 13.13 -5.14
CA THR A 15 11.88 11.77 -4.93
C THR A 15 11.69 11.41 -3.47
N VAL A 16 11.06 10.27 -3.20
CA VAL A 16 10.84 9.75 -1.84
C VAL A 16 11.37 8.33 -1.79
N GLU A 17 12.34 8.07 -0.92
CA GLU A 17 12.83 6.71 -0.67
C GLU A 17 11.71 5.87 -0.04
N ILE A 18 11.55 4.62 -0.47
CA ILE A 18 10.58 3.71 0.11
C ILE A 18 11.24 2.92 1.25
N ASN A 19 10.61 2.93 2.42
CA ASN A 19 11.00 2.18 3.61
C ASN A 19 9.76 1.52 4.26
N ASP A 20 9.97 0.77 5.34
CA ASP A 20 8.93 0.06 6.09
C ASP A 20 7.97 0.98 6.86
N GLU A 21 8.28 2.27 6.99
CA GLU A 21 7.47 3.25 7.71
C GLU A 21 6.62 4.14 6.79
N ASN A 22 6.86 4.13 5.47
CA ASN A 22 6.25 5.10 4.55
C ASN A 22 5.42 4.50 3.40
N VAL A 23 5.08 3.22 3.50
CA VAL A 23 4.22 2.54 2.53
C VAL A 23 2.84 2.33 3.15
N PHE A 24 1.84 2.88 2.49
CA PHE A 24 0.46 2.84 2.95
C PHE A 24 -0.49 2.54 1.79
N CYS A 25 -1.66 1.99 2.13
CA CYS A 25 -2.81 1.94 1.24
C CYS A 25 -4.08 2.35 1.99
N HIS A 26 -5.16 2.57 1.25
CA HIS A 26 -6.47 2.81 1.85
C HIS A 26 -7.30 1.54 1.87
N CYS A 27 -7.90 1.24 3.02
CA CYS A 27 -8.80 0.11 3.16
C CYS A 27 -9.98 0.26 2.18
N PRO A 28 -10.23 -0.73 1.29
CA PRO A 28 -11.26 -0.60 0.24
C PRO A 28 -12.69 -0.54 0.79
N ARG A 29 -12.91 -0.83 2.08
CA ARG A 29 -14.23 -0.80 2.71
C ARG A 29 -14.55 0.46 3.48
N CYS A 30 -13.58 1.02 4.21
CA CYS A 30 -13.81 2.17 5.08
C CYS A 30 -12.91 3.37 4.78
N GLY A 31 -11.95 3.24 3.85
CA GLY A 31 -11.01 4.29 3.48
C GLY A 31 -9.90 4.56 4.50
N ALA A 32 -9.90 3.89 5.65
CA ALA A 32 -8.86 4.04 6.66
C ALA A 32 -7.47 3.72 6.08
N GLU A 33 -6.49 4.53 6.41
CA GLU A 33 -5.09 4.29 6.05
C GLU A 33 -4.57 3.04 6.77
N VAL A 34 -3.82 2.21 6.04
CA VAL A 34 -3.25 0.96 6.53
C VAL A 34 -1.77 0.92 6.15
N PRO A 35 -0.85 0.75 7.12
CA PRO A 35 0.57 0.52 6.83
C PRO A 35 0.75 -0.83 6.12
N VAL A 36 1.68 -0.88 5.18
CA VAL A 36 1.93 -2.06 4.34
C VAL A 36 3.37 -2.52 4.49
N ASP A 37 3.56 -3.76 4.95
CA ASP A 37 4.86 -4.41 4.86
C ASP A 37 4.99 -5.08 3.49
N LEU A 38 5.78 -4.48 2.60
CA LEU A 38 6.04 -5.03 1.26
C LEU A 38 6.72 -6.42 1.33
N ASN A 39 7.37 -6.76 2.44
CA ASN A 39 7.98 -8.08 2.58
C ASN A 39 6.95 -9.21 2.59
N GLU A 40 5.71 -8.95 3.03
CA GLU A 40 4.63 -9.94 3.06
C GLU A 40 4.21 -10.40 1.66
N PHE A 41 4.56 -9.65 0.62
CA PHE A 41 4.18 -9.91 -0.77
C PHE A 41 5.31 -10.45 -1.64
N PHE A 42 6.54 -10.58 -1.11
CA PHE A 42 7.65 -11.08 -1.92
C PHE A 42 7.42 -12.53 -2.35
N GLY A 43 7.47 -12.77 -3.66
CA GLY A 43 7.26 -14.09 -4.26
C GLY A 43 5.81 -14.38 -4.63
N ASP A 44 4.88 -13.47 -4.31
CA ASP A 44 3.52 -13.53 -4.84
C ASP A 44 3.51 -13.01 -6.29
N ALA A 45 3.14 -13.89 -7.24
CA ALA A 45 3.08 -13.55 -8.66
C ALA A 45 1.85 -12.70 -9.02
N GLU A 46 0.84 -12.65 -8.15
CA GLU A 46 -0.37 -11.84 -8.34
C GLU A 46 -0.26 -10.47 -7.66
N PHE A 47 0.77 -10.24 -6.85
CA PHE A 47 0.99 -8.95 -6.20
C PHE A 47 1.32 -7.86 -7.22
N ASP A 48 0.51 -6.80 -7.19
CA ASP A 48 0.76 -5.58 -7.93
C ASP A 48 0.42 -4.33 -7.09
N LEU A 49 1.16 -3.24 -7.27
CA LEU A 49 1.03 -2.02 -6.46
C LEU A 49 -0.27 -1.24 -6.70
N SER A 50 -1.00 -1.53 -7.77
CA SER A 50 -2.18 -0.78 -8.22
C SER A 50 -3.51 -1.50 -7.94
N GLY A 51 -3.50 -2.83 -7.92
CA GLY A 51 -4.65 -3.72 -7.81
C GLY A 51 -4.70 -4.46 -6.48
N THR A 52 -3.59 -4.58 -5.75
CA THR A 52 -3.58 -5.17 -4.42
C THR A 52 -4.17 -4.18 -3.41
N ALA A 53 -5.23 -4.60 -2.70
CA ALA A 53 -5.86 -3.80 -1.66
C ALA A 53 -5.88 -4.54 -0.32
N ILE A 54 -5.39 -3.90 0.73
CA ILE A 54 -5.34 -4.47 2.08
C ILE A 54 -6.49 -3.94 2.92
N CYS A 55 -7.20 -4.85 3.59
CA CYS A 55 -8.24 -4.48 4.55
C CYS A 55 -7.62 -4.14 5.91
N CYS A 56 -8.07 -3.04 6.52
CA CYS A 56 -7.70 -2.73 7.90
C CYS A 56 -8.17 -3.84 8.87
N THR A 57 -7.55 -3.89 10.05
CA THR A 57 -7.83 -4.92 11.08
C THR A 57 -9.31 -5.04 11.44
N GLU A 58 -10.02 -3.91 11.53
CA GLU A 58 -11.44 -3.90 11.87
C GLU A 58 -12.32 -4.47 10.75
N CYS A 59 -12.04 -4.09 9.50
CA CYS A 59 -12.75 -4.62 8.35
C CYS A 59 -12.42 -6.09 8.09
N SER A 60 -11.16 -6.51 8.29
CA SER A 60 -10.75 -7.90 8.07
C SER A 60 -11.37 -8.85 9.11
N ARG A 61 -11.52 -8.41 10.36
CA ARG A 61 -12.28 -9.13 11.40
C ARG A 61 -13.74 -9.36 10.99
N LYS A 62 -14.42 -8.32 10.48
CA LYS A 62 -15.82 -8.43 10.02
C LYS A 62 -16.00 -9.50 8.93
N VAL A 63 -15.14 -9.51 7.91
CA VAL A 63 -15.21 -10.53 6.84
C VAL A 63 -14.90 -11.94 7.33
N ARG A 64 -14.04 -12.09 8.35
CA ARG A 64 -13.77 -13.40 8.96
C ARG A 64 -14.94 -13.91 9.82
N CYS A 65 -15.82 -13.03 10.31
CA CYS A 65 -17.02 -13.41 11.06
C CYS A 65 -18.28 -13.58 10.19
N GLU A 66 -18.25 -13.11 8.94
CA GLU A 66 -19.33 -13.30 7.94
C GLU A 66 -19.16 -14.58 7.09
N LYS A 67 -18.12 -15.37 7.35
CA LYS A 67 -17.92 -16.73 6.80
C LYS A 67 -18.36 -17.77 7.81
#